data_AF-A0A9D5VBE2-F1
#
_entry.id   AF-A0A9D5VBE2-F1
#
_cell.length_a   1.000
_cell.length_b   1.000
_cell.length_c   1.000
_cell.angle_alpha   90.00
_cell.angle_beta   90.00
_cell.angle_gamma   90.00
#
_symmetry.space_group_name_H-M   'P 1'
#
loop_
_entity.id
_entity.type
_entity.pdbx_description
1 polymer ?
#
loop_
_entity_poly.entity_id
_entity_poly.type
_entity_poly.pdbx_seq_one_letter_code
_entity_poly.pdbx_strand_id
1 'polypeptide(L)'
;MSTAKSQTVSRKLLAGVRDVMAGEGSAQARLDRTTGLIAASMEADVCSIYVRRAGDVLELFSTQGLRPESVHVTRLRIGEGVIGAIAARAQPMAIANVRNHPSFAYRPETGEEPFHSMLGVPVLRAGRVVGIIAVQNREHRRYADEEREILQTIAMVLAEMVAGGDLVSRDELAPTEGDALRPLRVEGVCYSPGLGIGKVVLHEPGFDIDHLVAQDPDAEVERLRHAFTAMHGQLDTLFRKGPLVGGEGEFQDVMEAFRMVAEDAGWLRRIEEAIATGLTAEAAVVKVKNEMRARLGSAPDPYLRERVHDLEDLGNRLLQHLMGAAHHAAEDLPEHVVLVARNMGPAELLDYDHTRLRGVVLEEGSATSHVSIVARALDIPVLGQVPDVMTKVANGENIVVDGRNAQAILRPSEDIQQKFHETRRANERIKAEYVQYKDLPARTRDGVDVSLLINAGLLFDFDQIETTGADGVGLYRTEVPFMVRSQFPDVDAQRQLYERVLERAQGKPVTFRTIDVGGDKVLPYWEERDEENPAMGWRAIRICLDRP
;
A
#
# COMPACT_ATOMS: atom_id res chain seq x y z
N MET A 1 28.21 -25.33 0.63
CA MET A 1 27.67 -26.64 1.05
C MET A 1 26.51 -26.54 2.05
N SER A 2 26.46 -25.55 2.94
CA SER A 2 25.35 -25.37 3.90
C SER A 2 24.00 -24.99 3.24
N THR A 3 24.01 -24.04 2.30
CA THR A 3 22.80 -23.48 1.65
C THR A 3 22.01 -24.49 0.80
N ALA A 4 22.67 -25.30 -0.03
CA ALA A 4 21.99 -26.31 -0.85
C ALA A 4 21.32 -27.43 -0.02
N LYS A 5 21.93 -27.79 1.12
CA LYS A 5 21.36 -28.77 2.06
C LYS A 5 20.13 -28.18 2.76
N SER A 6 20.20 -26.91 3.18
CA SER A 6 19.07 -26.17 3.76
C SER A 6 17.89 -26.03 2.78
N GLN A 7 18.15 -25.64 1.54
CA GLN A 7 17.12 -25.55 0.48
C GLN A 7 16.44 -26.90 0.22
N THR A 8 17.19 -28.00 0.26
CA THR A 8 16.64 -29.35 0.10
C THR A 8 15.72 -29.74 1.26
N VAL A 9 16.06 -29.37 2.50
CA VAL A 9 15.21 -29.59 3.68
C VAL A 9 13.93 -28.75 3.58
N SER A 10 14.04 -27.47 3.21
CA SER A 10 12.90 -26.57 3.00
C SER A 10 11.92 -27.12 1.95
N ARG A 11 12.42 -27.55 0.79
CA ARG A 11 11.59 -28.13 -0.29
C ARG A 11 10.85 -29.39 0.17
N LYS A 12 11.52 -30.28 0.90
CA LYS A 12 10.91 -31.51 1.42
C LYS A 12 9.84 -31.23 2.46
N LEU A 13 10.10 -30.27 3.35
CA LEU A 13 9.14 -29.86 4.37
C LEU A 13 7.91 -29.21 3.74
N LEU A 14 8.09 -28.27 2.80
CA LEU A 14 6.97 -27.65 2.09
C LEU A 14 6.16 -28.65 1.27
N ALA A 15 6.83 -29.60 0.59
CA ALA A 15 6.14 -30.69 -0.09
C ALA A 15 5.32 -31.55 0.90
N GLY A 16 5.89 -31.89 2.07
CA GLY A 16 5.17 -32.62 3.11
C GLY A 16 3.96 -31.87 3.67
N VAL A 17 4.10 -30.55 3.92
CA VAL A 17 3.00 -29.70 4.37
C VAL A 17 1.91 -29.62 3.30
N ARG A 18 2.27 -29.45 2.02
CA ARG A 18 1.32 -29.48 0.89
C ARG A 18 0.56 -30.81 0.84
N ASP A 19 1.25 -31.92 0.94
CA ASP A 19 0.63 -33.25 0.84
C ASP A 19 -0.33 -33.49 2.03
N VAL A 20 0.00 -32.98 3.23
CA VAL A 20 -0.92 -32.98 4.39
C VAL A 20 -2.14 -32.09 4.16
N MET A 21 -1.96 -30.94 3.51
CA MET A 21 -3.05 -30.01 3.19
C MET A 21 -3.99 -30.57 2.11
N ALA A 22 -3.46 -31.27 1.11
CA ALA A 22 -4.22 -31.91 0.05
C ALA A 22 -4.89 -33.24 0.48
N GLY A 23 -4.45 -33.81 1.61
CA GLY A 23 -4.96 -35.08 2.12
C GLY A 23 -6.33 -34.98 2.81
N GLU A 24 -7.01 -36.12 2.89
CA GLU A 24 -8.32 -36.24 3.55
C GLU A 24 -8.23 -36.08 5.09
N GLY A 25 -9.32 -35.59 5.71
CA GLY A 25 -9.45 -35.42 7.16
C GLY A 25 -10.07 -34.08 7.57
N SER A 26 -10.31 -33.89 8.88
CA SER A 26 -10.72 -32.59 9.42
C SER A 26 -9.56 -31.59 9.38
N ALA A 27 -9.86 -30.29 9.38
CA ALA A 27 -8.83 -29.25 9.44
C ALA A 27 -7.97 -29.39 10.71
N GLN A 28 -8.56 -29.76 11.85
CA GLN A 28 -7.79 -30.06 13.06
C GLN A 28 -6.77 -31.20 12.85
N ALA A 29 -7.18 -32.31 12.24
CA ALA A 29 -6.27 -33.44 11.98
C ALA A 29 -5.15 -33.08 10.98
N ARG A 30 -5.44 -32.24 9.98
CA ARG A 30 -4.41 -31.69 9.08
C ARG A 30 -3.42 -30.82 9.86
N LEU A 31 -3.89 -30.02 10.82
CA LEU A 31 -3.06 -29.12 11.61
C LEU A 31 -2.10 -29.92 12.50
N ASP A 32 -2.60 -30.97 13.14
CA ASP A 32 -1.82 -31.87 13.98
C ASP A 32 -0.70 -32.59 13.21
N ARG A 33 -1.01 -33.08 12.00
CA ARG A 33 0.01 -33.67 11.12
C ARG A 33 1.07 -32.64 10.72
N THR A 34 0.66 -31.42 10.38
CA THR A 34 1.60 -30.34 10.03
C THR A 34 2.49 -29.96 11.22
N THR A 35 1.94 -29.84 12.43
CA THR A 35 2.70 -29.58 13.66
C THR A 35 3.79 -30.65 13.87
N GLY A 36 3.45 -31.93 13.66
CA GLY A 36 4.42 -33.03 13.74
C GLY A 36 5.53 -32.95 12.68
N LEU A 37 5.18 -32.62 11.44
CA LEU A 37 6.16 -32.44 10.36
C LEU A 37 7.14 -31.30 10.62
N ILE A 38 6.64 -30.16 11.14
CA ILE A 38 7.46 -29.01 11.51
C ILE A 38 8.42 -29.40 12.64
N ALA A 39 7.92 -30.05 13.70
CA ALA A 39 8.75 -30.48 14.83
C ALA A 39 9.90 -31.40 14.37
N ALA A 40 9.58 -32.41 13.55
CA ALA A 40 10.58 -33.35 13.04
C ALA A 40 11.62 -32.67 12.14
N SER A 41 11.19 -31.79 11.24
CA SER A 41 12.07 -31.19 10.24
C SER A 41 12.95 -30.06 10.79
N MET A 42 12.49 -29.38 11.84
CA MET A 42 13.28 -28.37 12.57
C MET A 42 14.17 -28.97 13.67
N GLU A 43 14.08 -30.29 13.89
CA GLU A 43 14.70 -30.97 15.05
C GLU A 43 14.32 -30.25 16.36
N ALA A 44 13.04 -29.91 16.49
CA ALA A 44 12.50 -29.19 17.63
C ALA A 44 11.89 -30.16 18.64
N ASP A 45 12.16 -29.96 19.93
CA ASP A 45 11.53 -30.76 20.99
C ASP A 45 10.03 -30.46 21.09
N VAL A 46 9.64 -29.22 20.76
CA VAL A 46 8.25 -28.76 20.72
C VAL A 46 7.97 -27.99 19.43
N CYS A 47 6.79 -28.23 18.85
CA CYS A 47 6.15 -27.32 17.89
C CYS A 47 4.72 -27.05 18.34
N SER A 48 4.29 -25.80 18.34
CA SER A 48 2.94 -25.38 18.73
C SER A 48 2.37 -24.37 17.75
N ILE A 49 1.09 -24.53 17.41
CA ILE A 49 0.35 -23.62 16.53
C ILE A 49 -0.79 -22.99 17.31
N TYR A 50 -0.77 -21.66 17.39
CA TYR A 50 -1.81 -20.83 17.98
C TYR A 50 -2.63 -20.17 16.88
N VAL A 51 -3.95 -20.11 17.04
CA VAL A 51 -4.87 -19.46 16.10
C VAL A 51 -5.61 -18.33 16.80
N ARG A 52 -5.76 -17.20 16.11
CA ARG A 52 -6.50 -16.03 16.62
C ARG A 52 -8.01 -16.29 16.54
N ARG A 53 -8.70 -16.07 17.65
CA ARG A 53 -10.16 -16.09 17.82
C ARG A 53 -10.70 -14.66 17.97
N ALA A 54 -12.04 -14.53 17.92
CA ALA A 54 -12.73 -13.29 18.22
C ALA A 54 -12.31 -12.72 19.59
N GLY A 55 -12.21 -11.39 19.68
CA GLY A 55 -11.76 -10.69 20.90
C GLY A 55 -10.24 -10.67 21.11
N ASP A 56 -9.45 -10.86 20.05
CA ASP A 56 -7.98 -10.74 20.07
C ASP A 56 -7.27 -11.70 21.04
N VAL A 57 -7.76 -12.94 21.03
CA VAL A 57 -7.22 -14.04 21.83
C VAL A 57 -6.59 -15.08 20.91
N LEU A 58 -5.37 -15.49 21.21
CA LEU A 58 -4.67 -16.62 20.62
C LEU A 58 -4.98 -17.87 21.43
N GLU A 59 -5.53 -18.89 20.79
CA GLU A 59 -5.80 -20.20 21.39
C GLU A 59 -4.83 -21.23 20.83
N LEU A 60 -4.32 -22.12 21.70
CA LEU A 60 -3.49 -23.25 21.27
C LEU A 60 -4.34 -24.30 20.57
N PHE A 61 -4.13 -24.50 19.28
CA PHE A 61 -4.90 -25.47 18.49
C PHE A 61 -4.15 -26.78 18.26
N SER A 62 -2.83 -26.75 18.19
CA SER A 62 -2.06 -27.96 17.93
C SER A 62 -0.70 -27.87 18.59
N THR A 63 -0.24 -28.98 19.13
CA THR A 63 1.09 -29.07 19.72
C THR A 63 1.69 -30.47 19.58
N GLN A 64 3.00 -30.53 19.37
CA GLN A 64 3.83 -31.71 19.47
C GLN A 64 4.86 -31.41 20.57
N GLY A 65 4.94 -32.25 21.60
CA GLY A 65 5.93 -32.13 22.68
C GLY A 65 5.43 -31.46 23.98
N LEU A 66 4.42 -30.57 23.91
CA LEU A 66 3.69 -30.11 25.10
C LEU A 66 2.61 -31.10 25.52
N ARG A 67 1.97 -30.84 26.66
CA ARG A 67 0.83 -31.64 27.16
C ARG A 67 -0.36 -31.59 26.19
N PRO A 68 -0.85 -32.71 25.65
CA PRO A 68 -1.99 -32.72 24.73
C PRO A 68 -3.26 -32.11 25.32
N GLU A 69 -3.43 -32.18 26.64
CA GLU A 69 -4.58 -31.64 27.37
C GLU A 69 -4.63 -30.10 27.36
N SER A 70 -3.56 -29.44 26.93
CA SER A 70 -3.47 -27.98 26.85
C SER A 70 -4.09 -27.40 25.56
N VAL A 71 -4.38 -28.25 24.56
CA VAL A 71 -5.02 -27.88 23.29
C VAL A 71 -6.48 -27.45 23.54
N HIS A 72 -6.89 -26.33 22.95
CA HIS A 72 -8.17 -25.63 23.19
C HIS A 72 -8.40 -25.12 24.62
N VAL A 73 -7.46 -25.31 25.53
CA VAL A 73 -7.51 -24.81 26.92
C VAL A 73 -6.65 -23.56 27.07
N THR A 74 -5.44 -23.59 26.52
CA THR A 74 -4.48 -22.48 26.66
C THR A 74 -4.87 -21.30 25.77
N ARG A 75 -5.06 -20.13 26.39
CA ARG A 75 -5.43 -18.88 25.72
C ARG A 75 -4.53 -17.72 26.16
N LEU A 76 -4.18 -16.85 25.23
CA LEU A 76 -3.30 -15.70 25.42
C LEU A 76 -3.88 -14.48 24.72
N ARG A 77 -3.86 -13.31 25.34
CA ARG A 77 -4.22 -12.06 24.64
C ARG A 77 -3.08 -11.60 23.73
N ILE A 78 -3.40 -10.83 22.70
CA ILE A 78 -2.37 -10.10 21.96
C ILE A 78 -1.58 -9.20 22.93
N GLY A 79 -0.25 -9.24 22.83
CA GLY A 79 0.68 -8.57 23.75
C GLY A 79 1.00 -9.34 25.03
N GLU A 80 0.31 -10.45 25.32
CA GLU A 80 0.55 -11.27 26.51
C GLU A 80 1.56 -12.40 26.23
N GLY A 81 2.62 -12.47 27.01
CA GLY A 81 3.65 -13.49 26.79
C GLY A 81 4.52 -13.21 25.56
N VAL A 82 5.49 -14.10 25.30
CA VAL A 82 6.33 -14.03 24.09
C VAL A 82 5.49 -14.24 22.84
N ILE A 83 4.56 -15.19 22.88
CA ILE A 83 3.64 -15.50 21.77
C ILE A 83 2.73 -14.31 21.46
N GLY A 84 2.13 -13.67 22.47
CA GLY A 84 1.32 -12.47 22.27
C GLY A 84 2.15 -11.27 21.81
N ALA A 85 3.41 -11.14 22.23
CA ALA A 85 4.31 -10.09 21.76
C ALA A 85 4.67 -10.23 20.27
N ILE A 86 4.92 -11.47 19.80
CA ILE A 86 5.10 -11.77 18.37
C ILE A 86 3.85 -11.36 17.58
N ALA A 87 2.66 -11.69 18.09
CA ALA A 87 1.41 -11.34 17.44
C ALA A 87 1.17 -9.82 17.40
N ALA A 88 1.51 -9.10 18.46
CA ALA A 88 1.37 -7.65 18.53
C ALA A 88 2.32 -6.93 17.56
N ARG A 89 3.53 -7.46 17.37
CA ARG A 89 4.56 -6.87 16.50
C ARG A 89 4.48 -7.35 15.05
N ALA A 90 3.75 -8.42 14.78
CA ALA A 90 3.72 -9.10 13.49
C ALA A 90 5.13 -9.44 12.95
N GLN A 91 6.08 -9.74 13.84
CA GLN A 91 7.48 -9.99 13.51
C GLN A 91 8.00 -11.27 14.18
N PRO A 92 8.81 -12.09 13.49
CA PRO A 92 9.48 -13.25 14.08
C PRO A 92 10.37 -12.90 15.27
N MET A 93 10.42 -13.79 16.26
CA MET A 93 11.35 -13.67 17.39
C MET A 93 12.08 -14.98 17.64
N ALA A 94 13.41 -14.92 17.65
CA ALA A 94 14.29 -16.02 18.03
C ALA A 94 14.94 -15.69 19.37
N ILE A 95 14.69 -16.51 20.38
CA ILE A 95 15.10 -16.28 21.77
C ILE A 95 15.85 -17.51 22.26
N ALA A 96 17.13 -17.35 22.60
CA ALA A 96 17.97 -18.45 23.10
C ALA A 96 17.67 -18.82 24.57
N ASN A 97 17.12 -17.88 25.35
CA ASN A 97 16.67 -18.13 26.72
C ASN A 97 15.36 -17.38 27.01
N VAL A 98 14.25 -18.08 26.86
CA VAL A 98 12.88 -17.57 26.94
C VAL A 98 12.53 -17.16 28.37
N ARG A 99 13.04 -17.86 29.38
CA ARG A 99 12.77 -17.57 30.80
C ARG A 99 13.30 -16.21 31.24
N ASN A 100 14.35 -15.72 30.60
CA ASN A 100 14.94 -14.41 30.87
C ASN A 100 14.33 -13.29 30.02
N HIS A 101 13.36 -13.59 29.15
CA HIS A 101 12.75 -12.60 28.28
C HIS A 101 11.74 -11.73 29.07
N PRO A 102 11.76 -10.39 28.92
CA PRO A 102 10.88 -9.49 29.68
C PRO A 102 9.38 -9.77 29.50
N SER A 103 9.01 -10.30 28.34
CA SER A 103 7.64 -10.69 28.00
C SER A 103 7.32 -12.15 28.31
N PHE A 104 8.13 -12.89 29.08
CA PHE A 104 7.82 -14.28 29.39
C PHE A 104 6.58 -14.39 30.30
N ALA A 105 5.60 -15.18 29.85
CA ALA A 105 4.40 -15.50 30.63
C ALA A 105 4.32 -17.02 30.78
N TYR A 106 4.49 -17.50 32.00
CA TYR A 106 4.54 -18.93 32.30
C TYR A 106 3.14 -19.57 32.36
N ARG A 107 2.96 -20.69 31.67
CA ARG A 107 1.71 -21.49 31.66
C ARG A 107 1.96 -22.90 32.20
N PRO A 108 1.71 -23.18 33.49
CA PRO A 108 1.95 -24.50 34.06
C PRO A 108 1.12 -25.62 33.39
N GLU A 109 -0.02 -25.29 32.80
CA GLU A 109 -0.89 -26.22 32.09
C GLU A 109 -0.27 -26.81 30.79
N THR A 110 0.70 -26.12 30.18
CA THR A 110 1.33 -26.59 28.93
C THR A 110 2.49 -27.56 29.18
N GLY A 111 3.06 -27.58 30.39
CA GLY A 111 4.25 -28.37 30.70
C GLY A 111 5.53 -27.83 30.03
N GLU A 112 5.60 -26.52 29.79
CA GLU A 112 6.70 -25.87 29.06
C GLU A 112 7.99 -25.69 29.88
N GLU A 113 8.03 -26.14 31.15
CA GLU A 113 9.17 -25.96 32.06
C GLU A 113 10.51 -26.42 31.45
N PRO A 114 10.62 -27.57 30.77
CA PRO A 114 11.92 -28.07 30.33
C PRO A 114 12.56 -27.29 29.17
N PHE A 115 11.83 -26.37 28.53
CA PHE A 115 12.29 -25.72 27.29
C PHE A 115 12.88 -24.33 27.55
N HIS A 116 14.01 -24.05 26.89
CA HIS A 116 14.83 -22.87 27.16
C HIS A 116 14.91 -21.92 25.97
N SER A 117 15.01 -22.42 24.74
CA SER A 117 14.98 -21.58 23.54
C SER A 117 13.63 -21.65 22.83
N MET A 118 13.27 -20.60 22.10
CA MET A 118 12.09 -20.52 21.26
C MET A 118 12.36 -19.74 19.98
N LEU A 119 11.84 -20.23 18.87
CA LEU A 119 11.64 -19.46 17.65
C LEU A 119 10.15 -19.40 17.38
N GLY A 120 9.60 -18.19 17.35
CA GLY A 120 8.21 -17.95 17.02
C GLY A 120 8.06 -17.07 15.79
N VAL A 121 7.13 -17.43 14.91
CA VAL A 121 6.82 -16.69 13.68
C VAL A 121 5.32 -16.42 13.59
N PRO A 122 4.91 -15.22 13.12
CA PRO A 122 3.51 -14.93 12.87
C PRO A 122 3.01 -15.63 11.60
N VAL A 123 1.78 -16.14 11.68
CA VAL A 123 0.98 -16.59 10.54
C VAL A 123 0.19 -15.37 10.06
N LEU A 124 0.51 -14.88 8.86
CA LEU A 124 -0.03 -13.63 8.31
C LEU A 124 -0.93 -13.91 7.11
N ARG A 125 -2.09 -13.24 7.05
CA ARG A 125 -2.97 -13.23 5.88
C ARG A 125 -3.49 -11.82 5.63
N ALA A 126 -3.40 -11.32 4.40
CA ALA A 126 -3.81 -9.96 4.03
C ALA A 126 -3.28 -8.86 4.98
N GLY A 127 -2.06 -9.03 5.50
CA GLY A 127 -1.42 -8.12 6.46
C GLY A 127 -1.90 -8.24 7.91
N ARG A 128 -2.79 -9.17 8.25
CA ARG A 128 -3.27 -9.42 9.62
C ARG A 128 -2.68 -10.72 10.18
N VAL A 129 -2.32 -10.70 11.47
CA VAL A 129 -1.91 -11.91 12.20
C VAL A 129 -3.16 -12.75 12.47
N VAL A 130 -3.18 -13.95 11.88
CA VAL A 130 -4.25 -14.95 12.07
C VAL A 130 -3.83 -16.09 13.01
N GLY A 131 -2.53 -16.20 13.32
CA GLY A 131 -2.00 -17.20 14.24
C GLY A 131 -0.50 -17.04 14.48
N ILE A 132 0.08 -17.94 15.27
CA ILE A 132 1.52 -17.99 15.58
C ILE A 132 1.98 -19.45 15.50
N ILE A 133 3.15 -19.69 14.91
CA ILE A 133 3.87 -20.97 15.05
C ILE A 133 5.05 -20.75 15.98
N ALA A 134 5.22 -21.62 16.96
CA ALA A 134 6.32 -21.56 17.90
C ALA A 134 7.00 -22.93 18.02
N VAL A 135 8.32 -22.95 17.82
CA VAL A 135 9.16 -24.11 18.10
C VAL A 135 10.03 -23.85 19.32
N GLN A 136 10.23 -24.86 20.16
CA GLN A 136 11.05 -24.76 21.37
C GLN A 136 12.01 -25.94 21.50
N ASN A 137 13.12 -25.72 22.21
CA ASN A 137 14.10 -26.76 22.53
C ASN A 137 14.52 -26.72 24.00
N ARG A 138 14.92 -27.87 24.52
CA ARG A 138 15.47 -28.01 25.89
C ARG A 138 16.84 -27.36 26.03
N GLU A 139 17.65 -27.38 24.98
CA GLU A 139 18.95 -26.73 24.95
C GLU A 139 18.83 -25.23 24.66
N HIS A 140 19.82 -24.44 25.10
CA HIS A 140 19.96 -23.03 24.72
C HIS A 140 20.42 -22.90 23.26
N ARG A 141 19.50 -23.15 22.32
CA ARG A 141 19.76 -23.06 20.88
C ARG A 141 19.71 -21.61 20.41
N ARG A 142 20.66 -21.24 19.55
CA ARG A 142 20.56 -20.03 18.72
C ARG A 142 20.05 -20.46 17.34
N TYR A 143 18.85 -20.02 16.98
CA TYR A 143 18.29 -20.29 15.67
C TYR A 143 19.00 -19.46 14.61
N ALA A 144 19.45 -20.11 13.54
CA ALA A 144 20.03 -19.43 12.39
C ALA A 144 18.95 -18.70 11.58
N ASP A 145 19.36 -17.73 10.76
CA ASP A 145 18.41 -16.97 9.94
C ASP A 145 17.72 -17.86 8.90
N GLU A 146 18.39 -18.90 8.40
CA GLU A 146 17.78 -19.88 7.49
C GLU A 146 16.64 -20.66 8.17
N GLU A 147 16.77 -21.01 9.45
CA GLU A 147 15.72 -21.73 10.19
C GLU A 147 14.48 -20.86 10.40
N ARG A 148 14.71 -19.56 10.65
CA ARG A 148 13.66 -18.54 10.75
C ARG A 148 12.92 -18.41 9.43
N GLU A 149 13.64 -18.31 8.32
CA GLU A 149 13.05 -18.20 6.98
C GLU A 149 12.23 -19.43 6.59
N ILE A 150 12.71 -20.64 6.93
CA ILE A 150 11.97 -21.89 6.71
C ILE A 150 10.64 -21.84 7.46
N LEU A 151 10.67 -21.54 8.77
CA LEU A 151 9.46 -21.53 9.59
C LEU A 151 8.46 -20.44 9.15
N GLN A 152 8.95 -19.26 8.74
CA GLN A 152 8.10 -18.21 8.16
C GLN A 152 7.44 -18.66 6.85
N THR A 153 8.16 -19.40 6.02
CA THR A 153 7.62 -19.91 4.74
C THR A 153 6.48 -20.89 5.00
N ILE A 154 6.62 -21.75 6.01
CA ILE A 154 5.57 -22.69 6.43
C ILE A 154 4.38 -21.94 7.05
N ALA A 155 4.65 -20.87 7.83
CA ALA A 155 3.61 -20.03 8.40
C ALA A 155 2.73 -19.40 7.33
N MET A 156 3.31 -18.95 6.22
CA MET A 156 2.53 -18.46 5.08
C MET A 156 1.61 -19.54 4.50
N VAL A 157 2.11 -20.76 4.35
CA VAL A 157 1.31 -21.90 3.83
C VAL A 157 0.15 -22.26 4.76
N LEU A 158 0.40 -22.24 6.07
CA LEU A 158 -0.62 -22.49 7.08
C LEU A 158 -1.67 -21.37 7.19
N ALA A 159 -1.38 -20.15 6.74
CA ALA A 159 -2.29 -19.02 6.82
C ALA A 159 -3.60 -19.27 6.05
N GLU A 160 -3.52 -19.90 4.87
CA GLU A 160 -4.70 -20.22 4.06
C GLU A 160 -5.57 -21.29 4.73
N MET A 161 -4.95 -22.27 5.40
CA MET A 161 -5.67 -23.31 6.13
C MET A 161 -6.43 -22.75 7.34
N VAL A 162 -5.83 -21.82 8.08
CA VAL A 162 -6.48 -21.17 9.22
C VAL A 162 -7.65 -20.28 8.76
N ALA A 163 -7.55 -19.66 7.59
CA ALA A 163 -8.53 -18.72 7.07
C ALA A 163 -9.64 -19.33 6.20
N GLY A 164 -9.48 -20.57 5.73
CA GLY A 164 -10.44 -21.27 4.87
C GLY A 164 -11.82 -21.55 5.48
N GLY A 165 -12.09 -21.12 6.72
CA GLY A 165 -13.39 -21.28 7.38
C GLY A 165 -13.63 -22.62 8.09
N ASP A 166 -12.72 -23.59 7.92
CA ASP A 166 -12.83 -24.92 8.53
C ASP A 166 -12.44 -24.99 10.02
N LEU A 167 -11.64 -24.02 10.51
CA LEU A 167 -11.14 -23.96 11.90
C LEU A 167 -11.82 -22.87 12.76
N VAL A 168 -12.26 -21.79 12.11
CA VAL A 168 -12.97 -20.66 12.71
C VAL A 168 -14.06 -20.24 11.73
N SER A 169 -15.32 -20.20 12.17
CA SER A 169 -16.45 -19.83 11.31
C SER A 169 -16.30 -18.38 10.84
N ARG A 170 -16.54 -18.12 9.53
CA ARG A 170 -16.45 -16.78 8.93
C ARG A 170 -17.35 -15.75 9.64
N ASP A 171 -18.48 -16.21 10.21
CA ASP A 171 -19.43 -15.38 10.96
C ASP A 171 -18.88 -14.87 12.30
N GLU A 172 -17.86 -15.51 12.89
CA GLU A 172 -17.22 -15.04 14.13
C GLU A 172 -16.23 -13.86 13.88
N LEU A 173 -15.95 -13.54 12.62
CA LEU A 173 -15.01 -12.48 12.20
C LEU A 173 -15.69 -11.22 11.65
N ALA A 174 -17.01 -11.25 11.41
CA ALA A 174 -17.76 -10.14 10.84
C ALA A 174 -18.33 -9.22 11.94
N PRO A 175 -18.24 -7.88 11.81
CA PRO A 175 -19.02 -6.96 12.63
C PRO A 175 -20.52 -7.12 12.35
N THR A 176 -21.34 -7.04 13.39
CA THR A 176 -22.77 -7.34 13.39
C THR A 176 -23.57 -6.39 12.48
N GLU A 177 -24.41 -6.94 11.60
CA GLU A 177 -25.15 -6.29 10.48
C GLU A 177 -26.20 -5.22 10.85
N GLY A 178 -26.23 -4.70 12.07
CA GLY A 178 -27.31 -3.82 12.56
C GLY A 178 -27.24 -2.35 12.11
N ASP A 179 -26.07 -1.84 11.70
CA ASP A 179 -25.84 -0.40 11.44
C ASP A 179 -25.65 -0.04 9.95
N ALA A 180 -25.74 -1.04 9.05
CA ALA A 180 -25.29 -0.95 7.66
C ALA A 180 -26.17 -0.11 6.70
N LEU A 181 -27.34 0.37 7.12
CA LEU A 181 -28.32 1.00 6.21
C LEU A 181 -28.50 2.51 6.39
N ARG A 182 -27.80 3.15 7.33
CA ARG A 182 -27.94 4.60 7.57
C ARG A 182 -26.90 5.41 6.79
N PRO A 183 -27.25 6.66 6.40
CA PRO A 183 -26.26 7.62 5.90
C PRO A 183 -25.16 7.81 6.95
N LEU A 184 -23.91 7.63 6.54
CA LEU A 184 -22.75 7.72 7.42
C LEU A 184 -21.77 8.73 6.84
N ARG A 185 -21.44 9.75 7.64
CA ARG A 185 -20.39 10.71 7.30
C ARG A 185 -19.06 10.21 7.82
N VAL A 186 -18.05 10.19 6.95
CA VAL A 186 -16.67 9.87 7.28
C VAL A 186 -15.78 11.06 6.94
N GLU A 187 -14.78 11.30 7.77
CA GLU A 187 -13.83 12.40 7.63
C GLU A 187 -12.44 11.83 7.33
N GLY A 188 -11.63 12.61 6.61
CA GLY A 188 -10.27 12.24 6.25
C GLY A 188 -9.44 13.48 5.94
N VAL A 189 -8.43 13.32 5.09
CA VAL A 189 -7.53 14.38 4.63
C VAL A 189 -7.73 14.61 3.14
N CYS A 190 -7.90 15.87 2.75
CA CYS A 190 -7.99 16.25 1.35
C CYS A 190 -6.63 16.10 0.65
N TYR A 191 -6.53 15.19 -0.30
CA TYR A 191 -5.35 15.07 -1.16
C TYR A 191 -5.55 15.76 -2.50
N SER A 192 -6.73 15.61 -3.09
CA SER A 192 -7.15 16.36 -4.27
C SER A 192 -8.53 16.97 -4.02
N PRO A 193 -8.67 18.31 -4.09
CA PRO A 193 -9.95 18.96 -3.86
C PRO A 193 -10.89 18.67 -5.02
N GLY A 194 -12.19 18.66 -4.74
CA GLY A 194 -13.20 18.45 -5.77
C GLY A 194 -14.47 17.88 -5.17
N LEU A 195 -15.45 17.61 -6.03
CA LEU A 195 -16.75 17.11 -5.61
C LEU A 195 -17.19 16.00 -6.56
N GLY A 196 -17.39 14.80 -6.02
CA GLY A 196 -17.69 13.59 -6.74
C GLY A 196 -18.91 12.86 -6.19
N ILE A 197 -19.71 12.26 -7.07
CA ILE A 197 -20.78 11.33 -6.69
C ILE A 197 -20.72 10.12 -7.61
N GLY A 198 -20.88 8.93 -7.04
CA GLY A 198 -20.90 7.71 -7.82
C GLY A 198 -21.21 6.48 -6.99
N LYS A 199 -21.01 5.34 -7.62
CA LYS A 199 -21.13 4.02 -7.04
C LYS A 199 -19.78 3.59 -6.48
N VAL A 200 -19.78 3.06 -5.26
CA VAL A 200 -18.60 2.48 -4.62
C VAL A 200 -18.13 1.29 -5.45
N VAL A 201 -16.86 1.31 -5.82
CA VAL A 201 -16.13 0.15 -6.31
C VAL A 201 -14.94 -0.05 -5.36
N LEU A 202 -15.00 -1.13 -4.58
CA LEU A 202 -13.94 -1.56 -3.70
C LEU A 202 -12.78 -2.04 -4.57
N HIS A 203 -11.66 -1.35 -4.46
CA HIS A 203 -10.39 -1.79 -5.00
C HIS A 203 -9.70 -2.66 -3.95
N GLU A 204 -9.93 -3.96 -4.05
CA GLU A 204 -9.24 -4.98 -3.25
C GLU A 204 -8.40 -5.85 -4.21
N PRO A 205 -7.07 -5.64 -4.28
CA PRO A 205 -6.18 -6.59 -4.93
C PRO A 205 -6.03 -7.83 -4.02
N GLY A 206 -7.10 -8.61 -3.92
CA GLY A 206 -7.11 -9.94 -3.32
C GLY A 206 -6.66 -10.96 -4.37
N PHE A 207 -5.57 -11.67 -4.10
CA PHE A 207 -5.12 -12.78 -4.93
C PHE A 207 -5.35 -14.07 -4.15
N ASP A 208 -6.31 -14.88 -4.60
CA ASP A 208 -6.49 -16.23 -4.09
C ASP A 208 -5.44 -17.13 -4.76
N ILE A 209 -4.36 -17.44 -4.03
CA ILE A 209 -3.29 -18.29 -4.53
C ILE A 209 -3.64 -19.75 -4.20
N ASP A 210 -4.18 -20.45 -5.20
CA ASP A 210 -4.62 -21.85 -5.06
C ASP A 210 -3.48 -22.82 -4.74
N HIS A 211 -2.26 -22.51 -5.19
CA HIS A 211 -1.10 -23.38 -5.07
C HIS A 211 0.10 -22.61 -4.52
N LEU A 212 0.51 -22.95 -3.30
CA LEU A 212 1.62 -22.28 -2.61
C LEU A 212 2.97 -22.97 -2.82
N VAL A 213 2.96 -24.25 -3.16
CA VAL A 213 4.17 -25.08 -3.25
C VAL A 213 4.37 -25.54 -4.69
N ALA A 214 5.54 -25.20 -5.23
CA ALA A 214 5.93 -25.51 -6.60
C ALA A 214 6.12 -27.02 -6.82
N GLN A 215 5.72 -27.51 -7.99
CA GLN A 215 6.10 -28.84 -8.46
C GLN A 215 7.50 -28.82 -9.07
N ASP A 216 7.81 -27.77 -9.84
CA ASP A 216 9.11 -27.53 -10.46
C ASP A 216 9.54 -26.07 -10.23
N PRO A 217 10.43 -25.82 -9.25
CA PRO A 217 10.93 -24.47 -8.97
C PRO A 217 11.63 -23.80 -10.16
N ASP A 218 12.26 -24.56 -11.05
CA ASP A 218 12.98 -23.96 -12.19
C ASP A 218 11.98 -23.46 -13.25
N ALA A 219 10.89 -24.19 -13.46
CA ALA A 219 9.78 -23.74 -14.30
C ALA A 219 9.07 -22.49 -13.72
N GLU A 220 8.93 -22.41 -12.40
CA GLU A 220 8.38 -21.24 -11.72
C GLU A 220 9.24 -19.99 -11.86
N VAL A 221 10.58 -20.13 -11.86
CA VAL A 221 11.50 -19.01 -12.12
C VAL A 221 11.33 -18.47 -13.55
N GLU A 222 11.19 -19.35 -14.55
CA GLU A 222 10.96 -18.91 -15.93
C GLU A 222 9.59 -18.23 -16.08
N ARG A 223 8.55 -18.75 -15.40
CA ARG A 223 7.22 -18.11 -15.35
C ARG A 223 7.27 -16.71 -14.72
N LEU A 224 8.02 -16.55 -13.63
CA LEU A 224 8.28 -15.25 -13.00
C LEU A 224 8.94 -14.27 -13.98
N ARG A 225 10.00 -14.68 -14.66
CA ARG A 225 10.73 -13.82 -15.61
C ARG A 225 9.87 -13.37 -16.77
N HIS A 226 9.04 -14.27 -17.29
CA HIS A 226 8.09 -13.95 -18.35
C HIS A 226 7.03 -12.95 -17.86
N ALA A 227 6.43 -13.17 -16.69
CA ALA A 227 5.46 -12.26 -16.09
C ALA A 227 6.06 -10.87 -15.81
N PHE A 228 7.31 -10.83 -15.33
CA PHE A 228 8.04 -9.59 -15.09
C PHE A 228 8.28 -8.81 -16.38
N THR A 229 8.67 -9.48 -17.46
CA THR A 229 8.85 -8.86 -18.78
C THR A 229 7.52 -8.35 -19.35
N ALA A 230 6.44 -9.12 -19.20
CA ALA A 230 5.10 -8.72 -19.62
C ALA A 230 4.61 -7.48 -18.84
N MET A 231 4.86 -7.43 -17.53
CA MET A 231 4.55 -6.28 -16.68
C MET A 231 5.25 -5.02 -17.14
N HIS A 232 6.57 -5.09 -17.37
CA HIS A 232 7.34 -3.97 -17.91
C HIS A 232 6.81 -3.50 -19.27
N GLY A 233 6.49 -4.43 -20.18
CA GLY A 233 5.91 -4.09 -21.48
C GLY A 233 4.52 -3.43 -21.40
N GLN A 234 3.69 -3.82 -20.43
CA GLN A 234 2.39 -3.20 -20.20
C GLN A 234 2.53 -1.79 -19.60
N LEU A 235 3.42 -1.62 -18.62
CA LEU A 235 3.73 -0.30 -18.05
C LEU A 235 4.23 0.66 -19.15
N ASP A 236 5.15 0.20 -20.00
CA ASP A 236 5.62 0.97 -21.16
C ASP A 236 4.46 1.38 -22.10
N THR A 237 3.47 0.51 -22.28
CA THR A 237 2.32 0.78 -23.13
C THR A 237 1.34 1.77 -22.49
N LEU A 238 1.05 1.59 -21.19
CA LEU A 238 0.21 2.51 -20.41
C LEU A 238 0.84 3.91 -20.37
N PHE A 239 2.15 4.00 -20.17
CA PHE A 239 2.86 5.28 -20.12
C PHE A 239 2.97 5.95 -21.49
N ARG A 240 2.96 5.18 -22.58
CA ARG A 240 2.89 5.71 -23.96
C ARG A 240 1.47 6.10 -24.40
N LYS A 241 0.42 5.45 -23.87
CA LYS A 241 -0.99 5.63 -24.28
C LYS A 241 -1.84 6.44 -23.31
N GLY A 242 -1.36 6.76 -22.12
CA GLY A 242 -2.05 7.62 -21.16
C GLY A 242 -2.49 8.93 -21.81
N PRO A 243 -3.65 9.50 -21.47
CA PRO A 243 -4.23 10.61 -22.21
C PRO A 243 -3.27 11.79 -22.21
N LEU A 244 -2.78 12.11 -23.42
CA LEU A 244 -2.11 13.35 -23.75
C LEU A 244 -3.14 14.49 -23.67
N VAL A 245 -3.40 14.97 -22.46
CA VAL A 245 -3.98 16.29 -22.20
C VAL A 245 -3.27 16.88 -21.00
N GLY A 246 -2.09 17.47 -21.24
CA GLY A 246 -1.65 18.65 -20.50
C GLY A 246 -0.46 18.58 -19.54
N GLY A 247 0.16 17.43 -19.24
CA GLY A 247 1.25 17.41 -18.23
C GLY A 247 2.36 16.37 -18.48
N GLU A 248 3.34 16.71 -19.30
CA GLU A 248 4.40 15.76 -19.72
C GLU A 248 5.57 15.60 -18.73
N GLY A 249 5.75 16.48 -17.73
CA GLY A 249 6.95 16.48 -16.87
C GLY A 249 6.85 15.61 -15.61
N GLU A 250 5.95 15.96 -14.69
CA GLU A 250 5.84 15.27 -13.38
C GLU A 250 5.30 13.86 -13.49
N PHE A 251 4.37 13.63 -14.42
CA PHE A 251 3.87 12.30 -14.71
C PHE A 251 5.03 11.40 -15.16
N GLN A 252 5.89 11.88 -16.06
CA GLN A 252 7.07 11.13 -16.50
C GLN A 252 8.08 10.89 -15.37
N ASP A 253 8.35 11.88 -14.51
CA ASP A 253 9.28 11.72 -13.39
C ASP A 253 8.79 10.67 -12.36
N VAL A 254 7.48 10.65 -12.06
CA VAL A 254 6.86 9.60 -11.21
C VAL A 254 6.91 8.24 -11.90
N MET A 255 6.67 8.18 -13.21
CA MET A 255 6.76 6.92 -13.97
C MET A 255 8.21 6.42 -14.06
N GLU A 256 9.20 7.31 -14.12
CA GLU A 256 10.62 6.97 -14.13
C GLU A 256 11.08 6.46 -12.76
N ALA A 257 10.63 7.08 -11.66
CA ALA A 257 10.86 6.56 -10.31
C ALA A 257 10.25 5.16 -10.14
N PHE A 258 9.01 4.96 -10.62
CA PHE A 258 8.34 3.66 -10.61
C PHE A 258 9.11 2.62 -11.44
N ARG A 259 9.68 3.03 -12.59
CA ARG A 259 10.54 2.19 -13.43
C ARG A 259 11.85 1.82 -12.72
N MET A 260 12.51 2.75 -12.04
CA MET A 260 13.74 2.45 -11.29
C MET A 260 13.50 1.44 -10.17
N VAL A 261 12.34 1.50 -9.50
CA VAL A 261 11.95 0.51 -8.48
C VAL A 261 11.62 -0.84 -9.14
N ALA A 262 10.93 -0.82 -10.28
CA ALA A 262 10.64 -2.03 -11.05
C ALA A 262 11.88 -2.65 -11.70
N GLU A 263 12.97 -1.90 -11.87
CA GLU A 263 14.28 -2.36 -12.36
C GLU A 263 15.23 -2.79 -11.22
N ASP A 264 14.80 -2.70 -9.94
CA ASP A 264 15.61 -3.11 -8.79
C ASP A 264 15.88 -4.63 -8.82
N ALA A 265 17.08 -4.98 -9.26
CA ALA A 265 17.57 -6.36 -9.33
C ALA A 265 17.56 -7.09 -7.97
N GLY A 266 17.54 -6.36 -6.85
CA GLY A 266 17.45 -6.92 -5.51
C GLY A 266 16.07 -7.48 -5.17
N TRP A 267 14.99 -6.88 -5.68
CA TRP A 267 13.63 -7.34 -5.43
C TRP A 267 13.33 -8.64 -6.19
N LEU A 268 13.65 -8.67 -7.49
CA LEU A 268 13.47 -9.85 -8.33
C LEU A 268 14.28 -11.04 -7.80
N ARG A 269 15.54 -10.82 -7.43
CA ARG A 269 16.42 -11.86 -6.86
C ARG A 269 15.81 -12.49 -5.60
N ARG A 270 15.19 -11.70 -4.73
CA ARG A 270 14.55 -12.23 -3.50
C ARG A 270 13.31 -13.07 -3.80
N ILE A 271 12.58 -12.75 -4.86
CA ILE A 271 11.48 -13.59 -5.33
C ILE A 271 12.03 -14.90 -5.91
N GLU A 272 13.08 -14.85 -6.73
CA GLU A 272 13.77 -16.05 -7.24
C GLU A 272 14.32 -16.95 -6.10
N GLU A 273 14.91 -16.34 -5.07
CA GLU A 273 15.36 -17.05 -3.86
C GLU A 273 14.21 -17.72 -3.12
N ALA A 274 13.05 -17.05 -3.00
CA ALA A 274 11.86 -17.62 -2.39
C ALA A 274 11.30 -18.80 -3.22
N ILE A 275 11.27 -18.70 -4.55
CA ILE A 275 10.91 -19.82 -5.44
C ILE A 275 11.89 -20.99 -5.24
N ALA A 276 13.18 -20.70 -5.14
CA ALA A 276 14.20 -21.74 -4.93
C ALA A 276 13.99 -22.53 -3.62
N THR A 277 13.26 -21.99 -2.63
CA THR A 277 12.88 -22.73 -1.42
C THR A 277 11.74 -23.75 -1.62
N GLY A 278 11.04 -23.71 -2.75
CA GLY A 278 9.94 -24.61 -3.11
C GLY A 278 8.56 -23.93 -3.24
N LEU A 279 8.50 -22.60 -3.27
CA LEU A 279 7.25 -21.86 -3.46
C LEU A 279 6.91 -21.68 -4.94
N THR A 280 5.62 -21.58 -5.27
CA THR A 280 5.17 -21.07 -6.58
C THR A 280 5.54 -19.59 -6.75
N ALA A 281 5.58 -19.11 -7.99
CA ALA A 281 5.89 -17.71 -8.27
C ALA A 281 4.96 -16.73 -7.54
N GLU A 282 3.65 -16.99 -7.48
CA GLU A 282 2.70 -16.12 -6.77
C GLU A 282 2.97 -16.10 -5.27
N ALA A 283 3.16 -17.28 -4.67
CA ALA A 283 3.43 -17.40 -3.24
C ALA A 283 4.75 -16.72 -2.86
N ALA A 284 5.77 -16.80 -3.72
CA ALA A 284 7.03 -16.11 -3.55
C ALA A 284 6.86 -14.58 -3.57
N VAL A 285 6.07 -14.02 -4.49
CA VAL A 285 5.78 -12.58 -4.54
C VAL A 285 5.05 -12.12 -3.27
N VAL A 286 4.02 -12.85 -2.82
CA VAL A 286 3.30 -12.52 -1.58
C VAL A 286 4.21 -12.59 -0.35
N LYS A 287 5.09 -13.59 -0.27
CA LYS A 287 6.08 -13.70 0.81
C LYS A 287 6.97 -12.47 0.87
N VAL A 288 7.60 -12.11 -0.25
CA VAL A 288 8.53 -10.97 -0.33
C VAL A 288 7.81 -9.66 0.00
N LYS A 289 6.58 -9.48 -0.50
CA LYS A 289 5.72 -8.32 -0.19
C LYS A 289 5.47 -8.18 1.31
N ASN A 290 5.04 -9.26 1.96
CA ASN A 290 4.77 -9.28 3.40
C ASN A 290 6.03 -9.02 4.24
N GLU A 291 7.18 -9.57 3.84
CA GLU A 291 8.46 -9.30 4.52
C GLU A 291 8.87 -7.83 4.41
N MET A 292 8.65 -7.19 3.27
CA MET A 292 8.93 -5.76 3.08
C MET A 292 8.04 -4.88 3.92
N ARG A 293 6.73 -5.15 3.92
CA ARG A 293 5.78 -4.47 4.80
C ARG A 293 6.20 -4.58 6.27
N ALA A 294 6.56 -5.79 6.73
CA ALA A 294 6.95 -6.02 8.13
C ALA A 294 8.26 -5.33 8.53
N ARG A 295 9.21 -5.16 7.60
CA ARG A 295 10.50 -4.50 7.88
C ARG A 295 10.44 -2.98 7.81
N LEU A 296 9.71 -2.44 6.83
CA LEU A 296 9.78 -1.03 6.45
C LEU A 296 8.49 -0.25 6.79
N GLY A 297 7.37 -0.93 7.04
CA GLY A 297 6.10 -0.28 7.38
C GLY A 297 6.12 0.49 8.71
N SER A 298 7.02 0.12 9.63
CA SER A 298 7.25 0.83 10.89
C SER A 298 8.47 1.77 10.86
N ALA A 299 9.04 2.04 9.69
CA ALA A 299 10.16 2.98 9.57
C ALA A 299 9.70 4.39 9.96
N PRO A 300 10.50 5.15 10.75
CA PRO A 300 10.16 6.52 11.12
C PRO A 300 10.17 7.47 9.92
N ASP A 301 11.01 7.17 8.93
CA ASP A 301 11.18 7.94 7.70
C ASP A 301 9.94 7.83 6.78
N PRO A 302 9.23 8.94 6.49
CA PRO A 302 8.13 8.98 5.54
C PRO A 302 8.48 8.46 4.13
N TYR A 303 9.70 8.73 3.64
CA TYR A 303 10.14 8.31 2.30
C TYR A 303 10.23 6.78 2.20
N LEU A 304 10.75 6.13 3.24
CA LEU A 304 10.81 4.66 3.29
C LEU A 304 9.43 4.02 3.34
N ARG A 305 8.44 4.66 3.99
CA ARG A 305 7.06 4.16 4.02
C ARG A 305 6.39 4.28 2.65
N GLU A 306 6.60 5.38 1.92
CA GLU A 306 6.09 5.53 0.55
C GLU A 306 6.70 4.48 -0.39
N ARG A 307 8.02 4.25 -0.30
CA ARG A 307 8.68 3.23 -1.12
C ARG A 307 8.14 1.81 -0.90
N VAL A 308 7.65 1.49 0.30
CA VAL A 308 6.98 0.20 0.56
C VAL A 308 5.69 0.09 -0.23
N HIS A 309 4.90 1.15 -0.27
CA HIS A 309 3.64 1.16 -1.00
C HIS A 309 3.85 1.02 -2.51
N ASP A 310 4.87 1.67 -3.07
CA ASP A 310 5.24 1.51 -4.48
C ASP A 310 5.65 0.06 -4.82
N LEU A 311 6.42 -0.59 -3.92
CA LEU A 311 6.79 -2.00 -4.06
C LEU A 311 5.59 -2.95 -3.91
N GLU A 312 4.60 -2.59 -3.10
CA GLU A 312 3.36 -3.35 -2.95
C GLU A 312 2.50 -3.30 -4.21
N ASP A 313 2.39 -2.13 -4.85
CA ASP A 313 1.71 -1.97 -6.15
C ASP A 313 2.40 -2.84 -7.22
N LEU A 314 3.72 -2.73 -7.36
CA LEU A 314 4.50 -3.58 -8.27
C LEU A 314 4.30 -5.07 -7.99
N GLY A 315 4.25 -5.46 -6.71
CA GLY A 315 3.97 -6.83 -6.30
C GLY A 315 2.56 -7.29 -6.71
N ASN A 316 1.55 -6.44 -6.55
CA ASN A 316 0.17 -6.75 -6.98
C ASN A 316 0.09 -6.90 -8.51
N ARG A 317 0.70 -5.99 -9.27
CA ARG A 317 0.77 -6.09 -10.74
C ARG A 317 1.45 -7.36 -11.20
N LEU A 318 2.60 -7.70 -10.61
CA LEU A 318 3.30 -8.93 -10.93
C LEU A 318 2.43 -10.17 -10.67
N LEU A 319 1.67 -10.18 -9.57
CA LEU A 319 0.70 -11.24 -9.28
C LEU A 319 -0.40 -11.34 -10.34
N GLN A 320 -0.92 -10.21 -10.85
CA GLN A 320 -1.89 -10.21 -11.95
C GLN A 320 -1.33 -10.89 -13.21
N HIS A 321 -0.10 -10.58 -13.59
CA HIS A 321 0.56 -11.21 -14.74
C HIS A 321 0.81 -12.70 -14.53
N LEU A 322 1.20 -13.11 -13.32
CA LEU A 322 1.45 -14.51 -12.98
C LEU A 322 0.17 -15.36 -13.03
N MET A 323 -0.94 -14.81 -12.53
CA MET A 323 -2.22 -15.50 -12.50
C MET A 323 -2.95 -15.51 -13.85
N GLY A 324 -2.45 -14.75 -14.84
CA GLY A 324 -3.18 -14.54 -16.10
C GLY A 324 -4.54 -13.86 -15.91
N ALA A 325 -4.79 -13.35 -14.72
CA ALA A 325 -5.98 -12.60 -14.38
C ALA A 325 -5.80 -11.19 -14.96
N ALA A 326 -6.17 -11.03 -16.23
CA ALA A 326 -6.57 -9.71 -16.70
C ALA A 326 -7.61 -9.20 -15.69
N HIS A 327 -7.37 -8.04 -15.10
CA HIS A 327 -8.29 -7.52 -14.11
C HIS A 327 -9.66 -7.30 -14.80
N HIS A 328 -10.61 -8.20 -14.52
CA HIS A 328 -12.02 -8.07 -14.91
C HIS A 328 -12.72 -6.93 -14.14
N ALA A 329 -12.01 -6.16 -13.32
CA ALA A 329 -12.58 -4.98 -12.66
C ALA A 329 -13.01 -3.89 -13.64
N ALA A 330 -12.55 -3.92 -14.90
CA ALA A 330 -12.86 -2.90 -15.90
C ALA A 330 -14.07 -3.23 -16.80
N GLU A 331 -14.53 -4.48 -16.86
CA GLU A 331 -15.49 -4.89 -17.91
C GLU A 331 -16.96 -4.57 -17.58
N ASP A 332 -17.31 -4.37 -16.30
CA ASP A 332 -18.69 -4.02 -15.88
C ASP A 332 -18.73 -2.89 -14.83
N LEU A 333 -17.91 -1.85 -15.04
CA LEU A 333 -17.89 -0.67 -14.16
C LEU A 333 -19.15 0.19 -14.37
N PRO A 334 -19.78 0.66 -13.27
CA PRO A 334 -20.82 1.68 -13.32
C PRO A 334 -20.38 2.92 -14.13
N GLU A 335 -21.34 3.68 -14.66
CA GLU A 335 -21.07 4.90 -15.42
C GLU A 335 -20.35 5.98 -14.58
N HIS A 336 -20.60 6.00 -13.27
CA HIS A 336 -20.00 6.91 -12.31
C HIS A 336 -19.44 6.13 -11.13
N VAL A 337 -18.12 6.05 -11.04
CA VAL A 337 -17.38 5.22 -10.08
C VAL A 337 -16.70 6.08 -9.04
N VAL A 338 -16.78 5.69 -7.78
CA VAL A 338 -15.89 6.15 -6.72
C VAL A 338 -15.12 4.95 -6.21
N LEU A 339 -13.79 4.99 -6.38
CA LEU A 339 -12.92 3.92 -5.89
C LEU A 339 -12.75 4.07 -4.39
N VAL A 340 -12.88 2.96 -3.67
CA VAL A 340 -12.55 2.88 -2.25
C VAL A 340 -11.51 1.80 -2.07
N ALA A 341 -10.35 2.17 -1.53
CA ALA A 341 -9.21 1.25 -1.37
C ALA A 341 -8.58 1.42 0.01
N ARG A 342 -7.85 0.40 0.48
CA ARG A 342 -6.99 0.62 1.65
C ARG A 342 -5.88 1.58 1.31
N ASN A 343 -5.16 1.28 0.24
CA ASN A 343 -4.15 2.14 -0.37
C ASN A 343 -4.19 1.88 -1.88
N MET A 344 -3.62 2.78 -2.68
CA MET A 344 -3.61 2.67 -4.14
C MET A 344 -2.36 3.32 -4.72
N GLY A 345 -1.75 2.66 -5.69
CA GLY A 345 -0.64 3.20 -6.46
C GLY A 345 -1.10 4.04 -7.68
N PRO A 346 -0.20 4.85 -8.25
CA PRO A 346 -0.53 5.70 -9.40
C PRO A 346 -0.89 4.90 -10.65
N ALA A 347 -0.25 3.74 -10.84
CA ALA A 347 -0.49 2.90 -12.00
C ALA A 347 -1.85 2.19 -11.90
N GLU A 348 -2.21 1.67 -10.71
CA GLU A 348 -3.54 1.08 -10.45
C GLU A 348 -4.69 2.06 -10.79
N LEU A 349 -4.53 3.35 -10.50
CA LEU A 349 -5.52 4.36 -10.87
C LEU A 349 -5.71 4.51 -12.39
N LEU A 350 -4.64 4.34 -13.18
CA LEU A 350 -4.66 4.45 -14.64
C LEU A 350 -5.29 3.24 -15.33
N ASP A 351 -5.43 2.12 -14.64
CA ASP A 351 -6.12 0.93 -15.18
C ASP A 351 -7.63 1.17 -15.29
N TYR A 352 -8.17 2.18 -14.58
CA TYR A 352 -9.58 2.57 -14.65
C TYR A 352 -9.85 3.61 -15.73
N ASP A 353 -11.04 3.53 -16.32
CA ASP A 353 -11.53 4.55 -17.25
C ASP A 353 -11.77 5.89 -16.52
N HIS A 354 -10.85 6.83 -16.70
CA HIS A 354 -10.91 8.15 -16.06
C HIS A 354 -12.21 8.92 -16.37
N THR A 355 -12.90 8.62 -17.48
CA THR A 355 -14.14 9.33 -17.86
C THR A 355 -15.30 8.97 -16.94
N ARG A 356 -15.26 7.77 -16.36
CA ARG A 356 -16.23 7.23 -15.41
C ARG A 356 -15.87 7.51 -13.96
N LEU A 357 -14.60 7.79 -13.68
CA LEU A 357 -14.12 8.02 -12.33
C LEU A 357 -14.60 9.38 -11.79
N ARG A 358 -15.17 9.36 -10.58
CA ARG A 358 -15.74 10.54 -9.91
C ARG A 358 -15.08 10.84 -8.56
N GLY A 359 -14.25 9.94 -8.05
CA GLY A 359 -13.48 10.18 -6.84
C GLY A 359 -12.72 8.94 -6.38
N VAL A 360 -11.78 9.15 -5.46
CA VAL A 360 -11.02 8.09 -4.78
C VAL A 360 -11.07 8.34 -3.27
N VAL A 361 -11.30 7.29 -2.50
CA VAL A 361 -11.28 7.31 -1.03
C VAL A 361 -10.30 6.25 -0.54
N LEU A 362 -9.30 6.66 0.24
CA LEU A 362 -8.24 5.79 0.73
C LEU A 362 -8.29 5.68 2.26
N GLU A 363 -8.21 4.46 2.78
CA GLU A 363 -8.13 4.20 4.22
C GLU A 363 -6.79 4.67 4.80
N GLU A 364 -5.70 4.38 4.08
CA GLU A 364 -4.32 4.71 4.36
C GLU A 364 -3.75 5.57 3.22
N GLY A 365 -2.67 6.29 3.48
CA GLY A 365 -2.00 7.10 2.47
C GLY A 365 -1.38 8.37 3.05
N SER A 366 -0.55 9.02 2.23
CA SER A 366 0.05 10.33 2.49
C SER A 366 -0.46 11.35 1.46
N ALA A 367 -0.51 12.62 1.83
CA ALA A 367 -0.84 13.70 0.88
C ALA A 367 0.22 13.85 -0.23
N THR A 368 1.43 13.35 0.04
CA THR A 368 2.57 13.25 -0.89
C THR A 368 2.50 12.01 -1.79
N SER A 369 1.54 11.11 -1.57
CA SER A 369 1.40 9.88 -2.37
C SER A 369 1.26 10.19 -3.86
N HIS A 370 1.97 9.43 -4.68
CA HIS A 370 1.97 9.52 -6.14
C HIS A 370 0.55 9.45 -6.75
N VAL A 371 -0.39 8.74 -6.11
CA VAL A 371 -1.79 8.68 -6.56
C VAL A 371 -2.47 10.06 -6.51
N SER A 372 -2.11 10.91 -5.56
CA SER A 372 -2.67 12.25 -5.39
C SER A 372 -2.23 13.20 -6.51
N ILE A 373 -0.99 13.04 -6.98
CA ILE A 373 -0.44 13.80 -8.11
C ILE A 373 -1.18 13.41 -9.39
N VAL A 374 -1.30 12.11 -9.66
CA VAL A 374 -2.01 11.60 -10.84
C VAL A 374 -3.48 12.01 -10.82
N ALA A 375 -4.16 11.86 -9.68
CA ALA A 375 -5.57 12.23 -9.56
C ALA A 375 -5.82 13.74 -9.73
N ARG A 376 -4.90 14.61 -9.27
CA ARG A 376 -4.97 16.06 -9.51
C ARG A 376 -4.85 16.39 -11.00
N ALA A 377 -3.93 15.76 -11.71
CA ALA A 377 -3.78 15.94 -13.16
C ALA A 377 -5.05 15.53 -13.93
N LEU A 378 -5.79 14.54 -13.40
CA LEU A 378 -7.04 14.04 -13.96
C LEU A 378 -8.31 14.74 -13.43
N ASP A 379 -8.19 15.80 -12.63
CA ASP A 379 -9.31 16.52 -11.96
C ASP A 379 -10.24 15.60 -11.14
N ILE A 380 -9.67 14.57 -10.50
CA ILE A 380 -10.37 13.61 -9.65
C ILE A 380 -10.21 14.01 -8.17
N PRO A 381 -11.31 14.11 -7.38
CA PRO A 381 -11.21 14.35 -5.95
C PRO A 381 -10.68 13.12 -5.21
N VAL A 382 -9.76 13.34 -4.27
CA VAL A 382 -9.14 12.28 -3.48
C VAL A 382 -9.20 12.63 -2.01
N LEU A 383 -9.79 11.73 -1.23
CA LEU A 383 -9.83 11.77 0.22
C LEU A 383 -8.99 10.61 0.77
N GLY A 384 -7.93 10.92 1.52
CA GLY A 384 -7.09 9.91 2.16
C GLY A 384 -7.26 9.85 3.67
N GLN A 385 -6.62 8.87 4.31
CA GLN A 385 -6.67 8.68 5.77
C GLN A 385 -8.10 8.63 6.31
N VAL A 386 -8.95 7.81 5.70
CA VAL A 386 -10.34 7.59 6.15
C VAL A 386 -10.43 6.26 6.90
N PRO A 387 -10.35 6.24 8.25
CA PRO A 387 -10.18 5.00 9.00
C PRO A 387 -11.37 4.05 8.83
N ASP A 388 -11.07 2.77 8.64
CA ASP A 388 -12.02 1.66 8.53
C ASP A 388 -13.04 1.81 7.39
N VAL A 389 -12.80 2.69 6.40
CA VAL A 389 -13.76 2.95 5.31
C VAL A 389 -14.12 1.68 4.55
N MET A 390 -13.17 0.77 4.36
CA MET A 390 -13.36 -0.52 3.69
C MET A 390 -14.39 -1.41 4.41
N THR A 391 -14.50 -1.29 5.75
CA THR A 391 -15.48 -2.05 6.54
C THR A 391 -16.85 -1.37 6.63
N LYS A 392 -16.93 -0.10 6.23
CA LYS A 392 -18.12 0.75 6.36
C LYS A 392 -18.93 0.86 5.06
N VAL A 393 -18.39 0.39 3.93
CA VAL A 393 -19.00 0.49 2.60
C VAL A 393 -19.08 -0.88 1.92
N ALA A 394 -20.05 -1.04 1.02
CA ALA A 394 -20.14 -2.19 0.13
C ALA A 394 -20.11 -1.78 -1.34
N ASN A 395 -19.71 -2.70 -2.21
CA ASN A 395 -19.76 -2.51 -3.66
C ASN A 395 -21.16 -2.12 -4.14
N GLY A 396 -21.26 -1.12 -5.03
CA GLY A 396 -22.51 -0.65 -5.60
C GLY A 396 -23.33 0.31 -4.72
N GLU A 397 -22.86 0.65 -3.52
CA GLU A 397 -23.48 1.69 -2.70
C GLU A 397 -23.23 3.09 -3.28
N ASN A 398 -24.14 4.03 -2.99
CA ASN A 398 -23.91 5.43 -3.37
C ASN A 398 -22.95 6.08 -2.38
N ILE A 399 -22.04 6.90 -2.90
CA ILE A 399 -21.10 7.69 -2.11
C ILE A 399 -20.93 9.07 -2.73
N VAL A 400 -20.87 10.08 -1.87
CA VAL A 400 -20.47 11.45 -2.23
C VAL A 400 -19.10 11.72 -1.62
N VAL A 401 -18.16 12.18 -2.44
CA VAL A 401 -16.83 12.60 -2.01
C VAL A 401 -16.74 14.11 -2.13
N ASP A 402 -16.52 14.78 -1.01
CA ASP A 402 -16.31 16.22 -0.93
C ASP A 402 -14.87 16.47 -0.45
N GLY A 403 -13.96 16.49 -1.41
CA GLY A 403 -12.54 16.70 -1.15
C GLY A 403 -12.29 18.08 -0.54
N ARG A 404 -13.08 19.10 -0.88
CA ARG A 404 -12.89 20.47 -0.35
C ARG A 404 -13.10 20.55 1.16
N ASN A 405 -14.08 19.82 1.67
CA ASN A 405 -14.37 19.76 3.10
C ASN A 405 -13.78 18.51 3.78
N ALA A 406 -12.88 17.79 3.09
CA ALA A 406 -12.20 16.60 3.56
C ALA A 406 -13.16 15.53 4.17
N GLN A 407 -14.27 15.27 3.48
CA GLN A 407 -15.32 14.37 3.96
C GLN A 407 -15.90 13.52 2.83
N ALA A 408 -16.43 12.35 3.19
CA ALA A 408 -17.29 11.56 2.32
C ALA A 408 -18.59 11.19 3.03
N ILE A 409 -19.67 11.07 2.26
CA ILE A 409 -20.98 10.67 2.74
C ILE A 409 -21.31 9.34 2.09
N LEU A 410 -21.31 8.29 2.90
CA LEU A 410 -21.68 6.93 2.54
C LEU A 410 -23.20 6.80 2.61
N ARG A 411 -23.81 6.13 1.62
CA ARG A 411 -25.27 5.93 1.53
C ARG A 411 -26.04 7.27 1.73
N PRO A 412 -25.72 8.32 0.95
CA PRO A 412 -26.38 9.61 1.08
C PRO A 412 -27.88 9.47 0.83
N SER A 413 -28.71 10.15 1.63
CA SER A 413 -30.16 10.23 1.38
C SER A 413 -30.46 10.88 0.03
N GLU A 414 -31.66 10.64 -0.50
CA GLU A 414 -32.10 11.24 -1.76
C GLU A 414 -32.01 12.77 -1.75
N ASP A 415 -32.35 13.41 -0.62
CA ASP A 415 -32.22 14.86 -0.44
C ASP A 415 -30.77 15.36 -0.64
N ILE A 416 -29.79 14.61 -0.12
CA ILE A 416 -28.37 14.95 -0.27
C ILE A 416 -27.92 14.74 -1.71
N GLN A 417 -28.36 13.67 -2.36
CA GLN A 417 -28.07 13.41 -3.78
C GLN A 417 -28.66 14.51 -4.67
N GLN A 418 -29.90 14.93 -4.41
CA GLN A 418 -30.55 15.99 -5.17
C GLN A 418 -29.83 17.34 -5.00
N LYS A 419 -29.48 17.70 -3.77
CA LYS A 419 -28.74 18.94 -3.48
C LYS A 419 -27.34 18.95 -4.11
N PHE A 420 -26.70 17.79 -4.21
CA PHE A 420 -25.46 17.63 -4.96
C PHE A 420 -25.65 17.93 -6.44
N HIS A 421 -26.67 17.33 -7.08
CA HIS A 421 -26.96 17.57 -8.50
C HIS A 421 -27.30 19.04 -8.79
N GLU A 422 -28.02 19.71 -7.89
CA GLU A 422 -28.32 21.14 -7.99
C GLU A 422 -27.06 22.00 -7.90
N THR A 423 -26.18 21.72 -6.93
CA THR A 423 -24.91 22.43 -6.75
C THR A 423 -24.00 22.24 -7.97
N ARG A 424 -23.94 21.02 -8.51
CA ARG A 424 -23.18 20.72 -9.74
C ARG A 424 -23.71 21.51 -10.93
N ARG A 425 -25.03 21.50 -11.16
CA ARG A 425 -25.66 22.26 -12.26
C ARG A 425 -25.44 23.77 -12.12
N ALA A 426 -25.50 24.30 -10.89
CA ALA A 426 -25.22 25.71 -10.63
C ALA A 426 -23.75 26.05 -10.97
N ASN A 427 -22.79 25.22 -10.53
CA ASN A 427 -21.38 25.40 -10.87
C ASN A 427 -21.10 25.27 -12.36
N GLU A 428 -21.74 24.32 -13.06
CA GLU A 428 -21.63 24.17 -14.51
C GLU A 428 -22.19 25.39 -15.26
N ARG A 429 -23.31 25.96 -14.81
CA ARG A 429 -23.86 27.22 -15.36
C ARG A 429 -22.92 28.40 -15.16
N ILE A 430 -22.37 28.55 -13.95
CA ILE A 430 -21.41 29.61 -13.65
C ILE A 430 -20.14 29.44 -14.49
N LYS A 431 -19.60 28.23 -14.61
CA LYS A 431 -18.46 27.94 -15.51
C LYS A 431 -18.78 28.29 -16.96
N ALA A 432 -19.97 27.93 -17.45
CA ALA A 432 -20.40 28.26 -18.81
C ALA A 432 -20.56 29.77 -19.04
N GLU A 433 -20.98 30.52 -18.02
CA GLU A 433 -21.03 31.99 -18.05
C GLU A 433 -19.61 32.59 -18.08
N TYR A 434 -18.68 32.08 -17.26
CA TYR A 434 -17.30 32.56 -17.22
C TYR A 434 -16.52 32.31 -18.52
N VAL A 435 -16.83 31.23 -19.25
CA VAL A 435 -16.27 31.01 -20.59
C VAL A 435 -16.58 32.18 -21.53
N GLN A 436 -17.72 32.85 -21.38
CA GLN A 436 -18.09 34.01 -22.19
C GLN A 436 -17.24 35.25 -21.88
N TYR A 437 -16.59 35.30 -20.71
CA TYR A 437 -15.74 36.41 -20.29
C TYR A 437 -14.28 36.23 -20.65
N LYS A 438 -13.87 35.03 -21.09
CA LYS A 438 -12.49 34.68 -21.42
C LYS A 438 -11.82 35.70 -22.37
N ASP A 439 -12.52 36.12 -23.41
CA ASP A 439 -11.95 36.99 -24.46
C ASP A 439 -12.25 38.49 -24.22
N LEU A 440 -12.87 38.84 -23.09
CA LEU A 440 -13.17 40.23 -22.76
C LEU A 440 -11.95 40.91 -22.11
N PRO A 441 -11.73 42.22 -22.39
CA PRO A 441 -10.66 42.96 -21.72
C PRO A 441 -10.95 43.08 -20.22
N ALA A 442 -9.93 42.82 -19.41
CA ALA A 442 -9.98 43.00 -17.96
C ALA A 442 -9.92 44.50 -17.60
N ARG A 443 -11.09 45.15 -17.65
CA ARG A 443 -11.26 46.59 -17.41
C ARG A 443 -12.33 46.85 -16.36
N THR A 444 -12.04 47.72 -15.40
CA THR A 444 -13.01 48.15 -14.38
C THR A 444 -14.12 49.04 -14.97
N ARG A 445 -15.22 49.23 -14.23
CA ARG A 445 -16.36 50.05 -14.69
C ARG A 445 -16.02 51.53 -14.92
N ASP A 446 -14.99 52.03 -14.25
CA ASP A 446 -14.44 53.37 -14.38
C ASP A 446 -13.26 53.46 -15.38
N GLY A 447 -12.96 52.36 -16.09
CA GLY A 447 -12.06 52.37 -17.25
C GLY A 447 -10.59 52.08 -16.96
N VAL A 448 -10.25 51.56 -15.78
CA VAL A 448 -8.88 51.15 -15.42
C VAL A 448 -8.62 49.74 -15.94
N ASP A 449 -7.59 49.58 -16.76
CA ASP A 449 -7.13 48.27 -17.23
C ASP A 449 -6.34 47.56 -16.11
N VAL A 450 -6.63 46.28 -15.89
CA VAL A 450 -5.92 45.42 -14.92
C VAL A 450 -5.43 44.16 -15.61
N SER A 451 -4.21 43.71 -15.30
CA SER A 451 -3.71 42.46 -15.85
C SER A 451 -4.14 41.28 -14.99
N LEU A 452 -4.70 40.25 -15.62
CA LEU A 452 -5.08 39.01 -14.97
C LEU A 452 -4.05 37.94 -15.32
N LEU A 453 -3.19 37.64 -14.35
CA LEU A 453 -2.11 36.68 -14.49
C LEU A 453 -2.39 35.45 -13.64
N ILE A 454 -2.01 34.27 -14.12
CA ILE A 454 -2.12 33.05 -13.32
C ILE A 454 -0.92 32.87 -12.39
N ASN A 455 -1.14 32.11 -11.33
CA ASN A 455 -0.05 31.52 -10.56
C ASN A 455 0.19 30.11 -11.10
N ALA A 456 1.44 29.79 -11.41
CA ALA A 456 1.87 28.49 -11.87
C ALA A 456 2.96 27.95 -10.92
N GLY A 457 3.04 26.64 -10.78
CA GLY A 457 4.23 25.96 -10.24
C GLY A 457 4.81 24.96 -11.23
N LEU A 458 4.04 24.60 -12.26
CA LEU A 458 4.30 23.48 -13.14
C LEU A 458 3.94 23.81 -14.58
N LEU A 459 4.47 23.02 -15.52
CA LEU A 459 4.28 23.28 -16.96
C LEU A 459 2.82 23.13 -17.40
N PHE A 460 2.03 22.26 -16.76
CA PHE A 460 0.62 22.08 -17.11
C PHE A 460 -0.26 23.27 -16.72
N ASP A 461 0.17 24.07 -15.74
CA ASP A 461 -0.58 25.27 -15.34
C ASP A 461 -0.70 26.25 -16.52
N PHE A 462 0.19 26.15 -17.51
CA PHE A 462 0.17 26.99 -18.71
C PHE A 462 -1.02 26.67 -19.65
N ASP A 463 -1.62 25.48 -19.57
CA ASP A 463 -2.86 25.19 -20.29
C ASP A 463 -4.03 26.02 -19.76
N GLN A 464 -3.93 26.47 -18.51
CA GLN A 464 -4.90 27.41 -17.94
C GLN A 464 -4.83 28.76 -18.64
N ILE A 465 -3.69 29.16 -19.21
CA ILE A 465 -3.55 30.45 -19.89
C ILE A 465 -4.49 30.53 -21.09
N GLU A 466 -4.52 29.49 -21.92
CA GLU A 466 -5.41 29.45 -23.07
C GLU A 466 -6.86 29.27 -22.64
N THR A 467 -7.16 28.44 -21.65
CA THR A 467 -8.56 28.18 -21.23
C THR A 467 -9.18 29.32 -20.42
N THR A 468 -8.38 30.14 -19.74
CA THR A 468 -8.86 31.27 -18.91
C THR A 468 -8.70 32.64 -19.58
N GLY A 469 -7.89 32.76 -20.63
CA GLY A 469 -7.62 34.05 -21.29
C GLY A 469 -6.61 34.92 -20.55
N ALA A 470 -5.83 34.34 -19.62
CA ALA A 470 -4.88 35.10 -18.81
C ALA A 470 -3.79 35.80 -19.64
N ASP A 471 -3.35 36.96 -19.16
CA ASP A 471 -2.32 37.79 -19.81
C ASP A 471 -0.92 37.18 -19.70
N GLY A 472 -0.73 36.18 -18.85
CA GLY A 472 0.56 35.53 -18.57
C GLY A 472 0.63 34.92 -17.17
N VAL A 473 1.83 34.73 -16.66
CA VAL A 473 2.12 34.13 -15.35
C VAL A 473 2.72 35.16 -14.40
N GLY A 474 1.97 35.51 -13.35
CA GLY A 474 2.35 36.51 -12.36
C GLY A 474 3.21 35.96 -11.24
N LEU A 475 3.22 34.63 -11.09
CA LEU A 475 4.08 33.92 -10.15
C LEU A 475 4.32 32.51 -10.67
N TYR A 476 5.56 32.21 -11.05
CA TYR A 476 6.03 30.85 -11.26
C TYR A 476 6.78 30.38 -10.00
N ARG A 477 6.20 29.42 -9.30
CA ARG A 477 6.75 28.81 -8.08
C ARG A 477 7.81 27.79 -8.45
N THR A 478 9.08 28.11 -8.19
CA THR A 478 10.20 27.22 -8.53
C THR A 478 10.39 26.08 -7.55
N GLU A 479 9.67 26.07 -6.43
CA GLU A 479 9.85 25.06 -5.38
C GLU A 479 9.22 23.72 -5.73
N VAL A 480 8.11 23.72 -6.48
CA VAL A 480 7.37 22.49 -6.80
C VAL A 480 8.25 21.52 -7.60
N PRO A 481 8.95 21.95 -8.68
CA PRO A 481 9.91 21.09 -9.37
C PRO A 481 11.10 20.60 -8.52
N PHE A 482 11.46 21.33 -7.46
CA PHE A 482 12.53 20.91 -6.55
C PHE A 482 12.03 19.85 -5.57
N MET A 483 10.81 19.96 -5.07
CA MET A 483 10.21 19.02 -4.12
C MET A 483 9.96 17.63 -4.73
N VAL A 484 9.68 17.58 -6.03
CA VAL A 484 9.30 16.33 -6.74
C VAL A 484 10.53 15.52 -7.17
N ARG A 485 11.75 16.08 -7.08
CA ARG A 485 12.99 15.39 -7.47
C ARG A 485 13.59 14.59 -6.32
N SER A 486 14.35 13.56 -6.66
CA SER A 486 15.16 12.77 -5.71
C SER A 486 16.48 13.44 -5.33
N GLN A 487 16.92 14.44 -6.10
CA GLN A 487 18.16 15.17 -5.88
C GLN A 487 18.02 16.65 -6.27
N PHE A 488 18.86 17.50 -5.68
CA PHE A 488 18.91 18.92 -5.99
C PHE A 488 19.23 19.13 -7.49
N PRO A 489 18.39 19.87 -8.24
CA PRO A 489 18.60 20.04 -9.67
C PRO A 489 19.80 20.98 -9.93
N ASP A 490 20.69 20.54 -10.81
CA ASP A 490 21.81 21.35 -11.26
C ASP A 490 21.36 22.51 -12.17
N VAL A 491 22.31 23.38 -12.53
CA VAL A 491 22.06 24.57 -13.34
C VAL A 491 21.52 24.19 -14.73
N ASP A 492 22.01 23.10 -15.31
CA ASP A 492 21.58 22.65 -16.64
C ASP A 492 20.14 22.16 -16.63
N ALA A 493 19.75 21.38 -15.62
CA ALA A 493 18.38 20.93 -15.43
C ALA A 493 17.41 22.10 -15.16
N GLN A 494 17.84 23.09 -14.36
CA GLN A 494 17.04 24.30 -14.11
C GLN A 494 16.89 25.15 -15.38
N ARG A 495 17.96 25.32 -16.16
CA ARG A 495 17.93 26.01 -17.45
C ARG A 495 16.92 25.36 -18.40
N GLN A 496 17.01 24.04 -18.60
CA GLN A 496 16.10 23.30 -19.48
C GLN A 496 14.64 23.42 -19.02
N LEU A 497 14.39 23.42 -17.71
CA LEU A 497 13.06 23.66 -17.16
C LEU A 497 12.56 25.07 -17.51
N TYR A 498 13.35 26.11 -17.25
CA TYR A 498 12.93 27.49 -17.50
C TYR A 498 12.78 27.82 -19.00
N GLU A 499 13.59 27.19 -19.86
CA GLU A 499 13.42 27.26 -21.32
C GLU A 499 12.05 26.72 -21.74
N ARG A 500 11.68 25.52 -21.27
CA ARG A 500 10.35 24.94 -21.53
C ARG A 500 9.21 25.80 -20.99
N VAL A 501 9.38 26.42 -19.83
CA VAL A 501 8.39 27.34 -19.25
C VAL A 501 8.17 28.55 -20.17
N LEU A 502 9.24 29.16 -20.66
CA LEU A 502 9.18 30.32 -21.56
C LEU A 502 8.60 29.96 -22.93
N GLU A 503 8.96 28.78 -23.47
CA GLU A 503 8.35 28.26 -24.70
C GLU A 503 6.84 28.08 -24.54
N ARG A 504 6.39 27.51 -23.41
CA ARG A 504 4.97 27.27 -23.14
C ARG A 504 4.18 28.56 -22.88
N ALA A 505 4.85 29.60 -22.39
CA ALA A 505 4.25 30.92 -22.23
C ALA A 505 3.92 31.61 -23.56
N GLN A 506 4.46 31.13 -24.70
CA GLN A 506 4.22 31.67 -26.03
C GLN A 506 4.39 33.20 -26.12
N GLY A 507 5.43 33.73 -25.47
CA GLY A 507 5.76 35.16 -25.45
C GLY A 507 4.98 36.00 -24.42
N LYS A 508 4.07 35.40 -23.63
CA LYS A 508 3.45 36.07 -22.49
C LYS A 508 4.44 36.22 -21.32
N PRO A 509 4.30 37.27 -20.48
CA PRO A 509 5.19 37.49 -19.34
C PRO A 509 5.12 36.33 -18.33
N VAL A 510 6.28 35.95 -17.79
CA VAL A 510 6.42 34.98 -16.71
C VAL A 510 7.29 35.57 -15.61
N THR A 511 6.76 35.62 -14.39
CA THR A 511 7.49 36.09 -13.21
C THR A 511 8.00 34.91 -12.40
N PHE A 512 9.27 34.55 -12.56
CA PHE A 512 9.89 33.50 -11.75
C PHE A 512 10.17 34.00 -10.34
N ARG A 513 9.74 33.23 -9.34
CA ARG A 513 10.17 33.43 -7.95
C ARG A 513 11.35 32.52 -7.68
N THR A 514 12.40 33.06 -7.06
CA THR A 514 13.50 32.23 -6.53
C THR A 514 12.98 31.27 -5.47
N ILE A 515 13.71 30.18 -5.24
CA ILE A 515 13.27 29.07 -4.41
C ILE A 515 12.83 29.52 -2.99
N ASP A 516 11.55 29.29 -2.65
CA ASP A 516 10.91 29.49 -1.33
C ASP A 516 10.64 28.15 -0.61
N VAL A 517 11.72 27.45 -0.26
CA VAL A 517 11.70 26.19 0.52
C VAL A 517 12.04 26.43 1.99
N GLY A 518 11.76 25.45 2.85
CA GLY A 518 11.84 25.55 4.31
C GLY A 518 10.48 25.81 4.95
N GLY A 519 10.31 25.45 6.21
CA GLY A 519 9.00 25.45 6.84
C GLY A 519 8.25 24.13 6.65
N ASP A 520 7.04 24.24 6.10
CA ASP A 520 6.17 23.15 5.67
C ASP A 520 6.57 22.52 4.32
N LYS A 521 7.49 23.18 3.59
CA LYS A 521 7.95 22.76 2.25
C LYS A 521 9.35 22.15 2.32
N VAL A 522 9.38 20.88 2.71
CA VAL A 522 10.61 20.11 2.88
C VAL A 522 11.05 19.51 1.54
N LEU A 523 12.36 19.56 1.25
CA LEU A 523 12.96 18.87 0.11
C LEU A 523 13.42 17.46 0.55
N PRO A 524 13.09 16.39 -0.18
CA PRO A 524 13.40 15.01 0.24
C PRO A 524 14.89 14.72 0.48
N TYR A 525 15.76 15.47 -0.19
CA TYR A 525 17.21 15.34 -0.17
C TYR A 525 17.92 16.39 0.69
N TRP A 526 17.18 17.16 1.50
CA TRP A 526 17.72 18.15 2.43
C TRP A 526 17.62 17.62 3.86
N GLU A 527 18.73 17.64 4.61
CA GLU A 527 18.70 17.38 6.04
C GLU A 527 17.84 18.44 6.77
N GLU A 528 16.74 18.01 7.38
CA GLU A 528 15.91 18.88 8.21
C GLU A 528 16.74 19.46 9.37
N ARG A 529 16.59 20.77 9.58
CA ARG A 529 17.02 21.42 10.82
C ARG A 529 15.81 21.51 11.74
N ASP A 530 15.99 21.07 12.98
CA ASP A 530 14.98 21.23 14.01
C ASP A 530 14.86 22.71 14.37
N GLU A 531 13.74 23.34 14.01
CA GLU A 531 13.45 24.75 14.24
C GLU A 531 12.15 24.92 15.01
N GLU A 532 12.17 25.71 16.09
CA GLU A 532 11.00 25.95 16.94
C GLU A 532 9.84 26.63 16.19
N ASN A 533 10.16 27.50 15.22
CA ASN A 533 9.16 28.08 14.32
C ASN A 533 9.67 28.13 12.88
N PRO A 534 9.39 27.09 12.08
CA PRO A 534 9.86 26.99 10.70
C PRO A 534 9.33 28.10 9.78
N ALA A 535 8.18 28.71 10.09
CA ALA A 535 7.63 29.82 9.30
C ALA A 535 8.44 31.11 9.47
N MET A 536 9.05 31.32 10.65
CA MET A 536 9.92 32.46 10.95
C MET A 536 11.42 32.15 10.84
N GLY A 537 11.77 30.91 10.49
CA GLY A 537 13.14 30.37 10.55
C GLY A 537 13.93 30.43 9.23
N TRP A 538 14.78 29.43 8.99
CA TRP A 538 15.71 29.38 7.86
C TRP A 538 15.00 28.91 6.59
N ARG A 539 14.44 29.87 5.84
CA ARG A 539 13.64 29.62 4.63
C ARG A 539 13.90 30.58 3.48
N ALA A 540 13.50 30.19 2.28
CA ALA A 540 13.49 31.00 1.07
C ALA A 540 14.84 31.69 0.80
N ILE A 541 14.82 33.00 0.56
CA ILE A 541 16.02 33.78 0.28
C ILE A 541 17.11 33.66 1.36
N ARG A 542 16.75 33.38 2.62
CA ARG A 542 17.73 33.19 3.71
C ARG A 542 18.60 31.97 3.47
N ILE A 543 18.01 30.92 2.90
CA ILE A 543 18.72 29.71 2.49
C ILE A 543 19.66 30.06 1.33
N CYS A 544 19.17 30.72 0.28
CA CYS A 544 19.98 31.08 -0.88
C CYS A 544 21.16 32.00 -0.54
N LEU A 545 21.00 32.88 0.45
CA LEU A 545 22.07 33.77 0.90
C LEU A 545 23.11 33.05 1.79
N ASP A 546 22.68 32.05 2.56
CA ASP A 546 23.57 31.24 3.40
C ASP A 546 24.30 30.15 2.58
N ARG A 547 23.68 29.68 1.50
CA ARG A 547 24.20 28.67 0.57
C ARG A 547 24.11 29.18 -0.88
N PRO A 548 25.07 30.02 -1.32
CA PRO A 548 25.06 30.66 -2.63
C PRO A 548 25.41 29.73 -3.78
#